data_AF-A0A839EZT1-F1
#
_entry.id   AF-A0A839EZT1-F1
#
_cell.length_a   1.000
_cell.length_b   1.000
_cell.length_c   1.000
_cell.angle_alpha   90.00
_cell.angle_beta   90.00
_cell.angle_gamma   90.00
#
_symmetry.space_group_name_H-M   'P 1'
#
loop_
_entity.id
_entity.type
_entity.pdbx_description
1 polymer ?
#
loop_
_entity_poly.entity_id
_entity_poly.type
_entity_poly.pdbx_seq_one_letter_code
_entity_poly.pdbx_strand_id
1 'polypeptide(L)'
;MDTIKTLQVTELLPGDVLLHMGRGELSKLIAWVGDSAYSHAAMVIGHGELIEAATKGVRHASLAERTRMVAAFDYVDVFRPLRPTPRDSADIAALLAAADVYLGRPYPMTSLLTLGIVCAVRNKIPGDERLHEALRMALDLVVQDDPSRVVCSELVYRGYAEAVTKPPQALRLPITHRALQATPLPKIDLIALAMECLEDYQRANPKGMVLRAGSAPEELPALLAQARTTLGIGGLQTSGAGDHVPNPKTVLPADLEFSSGLRKLGRLPLKA
;
A
#
# COMPACT_ATOMS: atom_id res chain seq x y z
N MET A 1 7.35 1.36 27.39
CA MET A 1 6.47 0.69 26.40
C MET A 1 5.14 1.40 26.47
N ASP A 2 4.86 2.29 25.52
CA ASP A 2 3.53 2.91 25.46
C ASP A 2 2.50 1.84 25.13
N THR A 3 1.57 1.62 26.06
CA THR A 3 0.45 0.70 25.87
C THR A 3 -0.33 1.17 24.66
N ILE A 4 -0.41 0.34 23.62
CA ILE A 4 -1.17 0.68 22.42
C ILE A 4 -2.63 0.88 22.82
N LYS A 5 -3.14 2.10 22.63
CA LYS A 5 -4.55 2.41 22.87
C LYS A 5 -5.42 1.53 21.95
N THR A 6 -6.38 0.83 22.53
CA THR A 6 -7.43 0.15 21.75
C THR A 6 -8.51 1.16 21.37
N LEU A 7 -8.92 1.18 20.09
CA LEU A 7 -9.93 2.08 19.54
C LEU A 7 -11.18 1.32 19.13
N GLN A 8 -12.36 1.85 19.44
CA GLN A 8 -13.61 1.33 18.91
C GLN A 8 -13.87 1.89 17.51
N VAL A 9 -14.60 1.14 16.67
CA VAL A 9 -15.01 1.58 15.32
C VAL A 9 -15.77 2.90 15.37
N THR A 10 -16.55 3.15 16.43
CA THR A 10 -17.30 4.40 16.63
C THR A 10 -16.41 5.62 16.92
N GLU A 11 -15.13 5.43 17.22
CA GLU A 11 -14.15 6.52 17.40
C GLU A 11 -13.50 6.96 16.08
N LEU A 12 -13.74 6.21 14.99
CA LEU A 12 -13.18 6.50 13.67
C LEU A 12 -13.92 7.66 12.99
N LEU A 13 -13.16 8.47 12.27
CA LEU A 13 -13.65 9.65 11.56
C LEU A 13 -13.29 9.56 10.07
N PRO A 14 -14.11 10.15 9.17
CA PRO A 14 -13.75 10.26 7.76
C PRO A 14 -12.35 10.88 7.58
N GLY A 15 -11.56 10.27 6.71
CA GLY A 15 -10.16 10.59 6.49
C GLY A 15 -9.19 9.76 7.33
N ASP A 16 -9.60 9.14 8.45
CA ASP A 16 -8.69 8.27 9.20
C ASP A 16 -8.08 7.20 8.28
N VAL A 17 -6.76 7.09 8.30
CA VAL A 17 -6.00 6.11 7.53
C VAL A 17 -5.83 4.85 8.36
N LEU A 18 -6.19 3.71 7.78
CA LEU A 18 -6.06 2.39 8.38
C LEU A 18 -4.88 1.68 7.75
N LEU A 19 -3.84 1.43 8.53
CA LEU A 19 -2.68 0.63 8.10
C LEU A 19 -2.79 -0.78 8.69
N HIS A 20 -2.66 -1.78 7.82
CA HIS A 20 -2.91 -3.18 8.17
C HIS A 20 -1.63 -3.99 8.04
N MET A 21 -1.45 -4.94 8.96
CA MET A 21 -0.51 -6.04 8.76
C MET A 21 -1.30 -7.30 8.43
N GLY A 22 -1.19 -7.77 7.18
CA GLY A 22 -1.79 -9.02 6.73
C GLY A 22 -1.03 -10.25 7.24
N ARG A 23 -1.72 -11.38 7.41
CA ARG A 23 -1.15 -12.63 7.92
C ARG A 23 -0.36 -13.43 6.88
N GLY A 24 -0.63 -13.18 5.59
CA GLY A 24 -0.05 -13.92 4.48
C GLY A 24 1.46 -13.68 4.30
N GLU A 25 2.13 -14.63 3.66
CA GLU A 25 3.57 -14.57 3.37
C GLU A 25 3.94 -13.37 2.51
N LEU A 26 3.06 -13.04 1.55
CA LEU A 26 3.27 -11.89 0.68
C LEU A 26 3.17 -10.56 1.45
N SER A 27 2.30 -10.49 2.47
CA SER A 27 2.23 -9.33 3.37
C SER A 27 3.52 -9.15 4.17
N LYS A 28 4.14 -10.23 4.65
CA LYS A 28 5.44 -10.18 5.35
C LYS A 28 6.53 -9.63 4.45
N LEU A 29 6.56 -10.05 3.19
CA LEU A 29 7.52 -9.54 2.21
C LEU A 29 7.29 -8.05 1.92
N ILE A 30 6.05 -7.62 1.66
CA ILE A 30 5.74 -6.20 1.41
C ILE A 30 6.19 -5.32 2.59
N ALA A 31 5.84 -5.71 3.82
CA ALA A 31 6.23 -4.98 5.02
C ALA A 31 7.76 -4.92 5.18
N TRP A 32 8.44 -6.06 4.98
CA TRP A 32 9.90 -6.14 5.09
C TRP A 32 10.65 -5.34 4.02
N VAL A 33 10.27 -5.45 2.75
CA VAL A 33 10.91 -4.67 1.68
C VAL A 33 10.65 -3.19 1.91
N GLY A 34 9.42 -2.83 2.28
CA GLY A 34 8.99 -1.45 2.51
C GLY A 34 9.59 -0.80 3.74
N ASP A 35 10.27 -1.56 4.61
CA ASP A 35 10.72 -1.11 5.93
C ASP A 35 9.58 -0.50 6.76
N SER A 36 8.41 -1.14 6.70
CA SER A 36 7.17 -0.75 7.38
C SER A 36 6.69 -1.84 8.32
N ALA A 37 5.91 -1.47 9.33
CA ALA A 37 5.13 -2.41 10.12
C ALA A 37 3.88 -2.94 9.37
N TYR A 38 3.56 -2.39 8.20
CA TYR A 38 2.30 -2.61 7.50
C TYR A 38 2.52 -3.08 6.06
N SER A 39 1.58 -3.88 5.57
CA SER A 39 1.56 -4.36 4.19
C SER A 39 0.45 -3.73 3.34
N HIS A 40 -0.52 -3.06 3.97
CA HIS A 40 -1.71 -2.53 3.28
C HIS A 40 -2.24 -1.25 3.92
N ALA A 41 -2.92 -0.43 3.11
CA ALA A 41 -3.52 0.83 3.52
C ALA A 41 -4.98 0.98 3.04
N ALA A 42 -5.80 1.67 3.82
CA ALA A 42 -7.16 2.06 3.48
C ALA A 42 -7.51 3.40 4.14
N MET A 43 -8.63 4.00 3.76
CA MET A 43 -9.11 5.26 4.36
C MET A 43 -10.58 5.14 4.78
N VAL A 44 -10.91 5.62 5.98
CA VAL A 44 -12.29 5.70 6.46
C VAL A 44 -13.03 6.78 5.67
N ILE A 45 -14.21 6.45 5.16
CA ILE A 45 -15.05 7.38 4.39
C ILE A 45 -16.29 7.86 5.15
N GLY A 46 -16.54 7.30 6.35
CA GLY A 46 -17.68 7.61 7.18
C GLY A 46 -18.72 6.49 7.19
N HIS A 47 -19.80 6.67 7.96
CA HIS A 47 -20.95 5.76 7.99
C HIS A 47 -20.63 4.27 8.24
N GLY A 48 -19.51 3.98 8.92
CA GLY A 48 -19.10 2.59 9.17
C GLY A 48 -18.40 1.92 7.98
N GLU A 49 -17.92 2.71 7.01
CA GLU A 49 -17.24 2.24 5.81
C GLU A 49 -15.83 2.79 5.66
N LEU A 50 -15.04 2.07 4.87
CA LEU A 50 -13.73 2.47 4.37
C LEU A 50 -13.70 2.34 2.85
N ILE A 51 -12.80 3.07 2.21
CA ILE A 51 -12.38 2.85 0.82
C ILE A 51 -11.01 2.19 0.81
N GLU A 52 -10.83 1.20 -0.04
CA GLU A 52 -9.55 0.55 -0.26
C GLU A 52 -9.40 0.12 -1.72
N ALA A 53 -8.17 0.04 -2.19
CA ALA A 53 -7.82 -0.79 -3.33
C ALA A 53 -7.41 -2.16 -2.77
N ALA A 54 -8.09 -3.24 -3.17
CA ALA A 54 -7.71 -4.61 -2.82
C ALA A 54 -7.92 -5.56 -4.01
N THR A 55 -7.81 -6.88 -3.83
CA THR A 55 -7.93 -7.89 -4.92
C THR A 55 -9.16 -7.73 -5.82
N LYS A 56 -10.26 -7.18 -5.30
CA LYS A 56 -11.51 -6.92 -6.04
C LYS A 56 -11.58 -5.55 -6.72
N GLY A 57 -10.46 -4.83 -6.82
CA GLY A 57 -10.43 -3.44 -7.27
C GLY A 57 -10.61 -2.43 -6.13
N VAL A 58 -10.74 -1.17 -6.51
CA VAL A 58 -11.09 -0.09 -5.59
C VAL A 58 -12.57 -0.18 -5.23
N ARG A 59 -12.86 -0.24 -3.93
CA ARG A 59 -14.22 -0.47 -3.41
C ARG A 59 -14.44 0.19 -2.07
N HIS A 60 -15.71 0.39 -1.72
CA HIS A 60 -16.12 0.57 -0.33
C HIS A 60 -16.20 -0.78 0.39
N ALA A 61 -15.91 -0.79 1.68
CA ALA A 61 -15.98 -1.98 2.53
C ALA A 61 -16.45 -1.62 3.94
N SER A 62 -17.12 -2.57 4.60
CA SER A 62 -17.60 -2.38 5.96
C SER A 62 -16.45 -2.40 6.98
N LEU A 63 -16.41 -1.41 7.87
CA LEU A 63 -15.54 -1.41 9.05
C LEU A 63 -15.92 -2.52 10.04
N ALA A 64 -17.21 -2.84 10.16
CA ALA A 64 -17.67 -3.92 11.02
C ALA A 64 -17.13 -5.27 10.52
N GLU A 65 -17.23 -5.54 9.22
CA GLU A 65 -16.64 -6.74 8.61
C GLU A 65 -15.12 -6.73 8.75
N ARG A 66 -14.46 -5.59 8.55
CA ARG A 66 -13.01 -5.45 8.72
C ARG A 66 -12.54 -5.93 10.09
N THR A 67 -13.25 -5.58 11.16
CA THR A 67 -12.90 -6.05 12.53
C THR A 67 -13.08 -7.55 12.74
N ARG A 68 -13.84 -8.24 11.89
CA ARG A 68 -14.04 -9.70 11.93
C ARG A 68 -13.05 -10.49 11.07
N MET A 69 -12.21 -9.81 10.29
CA MET A 69 -11.23 -10.44 9.41
C MET A 69 -9.98 -10.95 10.17
N VAL A 70 -10.17 -11.65 11.28
CA VAL A 70 -9.10 -12.17 12.17
C VAL A 70 -8.18 -13.18 11.46
N ALA A 71 -8.69 -13.87 10.43
CA ALA A 71 -7.92 -14.79 9.63
C ALA A 71 -7.08 -14.09 8.54
N ALA A 72 -7.35 -12.83 8.23
CA ALA A 72 -6.65 -12.08 7.19
C ALA A 72 -5.59 -11.12 7.76
N PHE A 73 -5.81 -10.56 8.95
CA PHE A 73 -4.95 -9.53 9.53
C PHE A 73 -4.43 -9.92 10.92
N ASP A 74 -3.16 -9.61 11.17
CA ASP A 74 -2.59 -9.67 12.52
C ASP A 74 -3.04 -8.46 13.34
N TYR A 75 -3.09 -7.27 12.71
CA TYR A 75 -3.57 -6.05 13.33
C TYR A 75 -3.93 -4.96 12.32
N VAL A 76 -4.71 -3.99 12.79
CA VAL A 76 -5.08 -2.76 12.06
C VAL A 76 -4.87 -1.57 12.97
N ASP A 77 -3.92 -0.71 12.59
CA ASP A 77 -3.63 0.52 13.32
C ASP A 77 -4.26 1.72 12.62
N VAL A 78 -4.75 2.67 13.43
CA VAL A 78 -5.48 3.85 12.99
C VAL A 78 -4.57 5.06 13.08
N PHE A 79 -4.47 5.80 11.99
CA PHE A 79 -3.74 7.04 11.86
C PHE A 79 -4.72 8.16 11.50
N ARG A 80 -4.77 9.21 12.31
CA ARG A 80 -5.63 10.36 12.04
C ARG A 80 -4.84 11.47 11.36
N PRO A 81 -5.34 12.04 10.26
CA PRO A 81 -4.73 13.21 9.67
C PRO A 81 -4.76 14.41 10.61
N LEU A 82 -3.75 15.27 10.49
CA LEU A 82 -3.77 16.59 11.11
C LEU A 82 -4.76 17.53 10.40
N ARG A 83 -4.95 17.32 9.09
CA ARG A 83 -5.93 17.99 8.22
C ARG A 83 -6.49 16.98 7.21
N PRO A 84 -7.81 16.92 6.97
CA PRO A 84 -8.83 17.77 7.58
C PRO A 84 -9.15 17.36 9.02
N THR A 85 -9.63 18.30 9.81
CA THR A 85 -10.24 18.01 11.12
C THR A 85 -11.75 17.78 10.96
N PRO A 86 -12.44 17.22 11.96
CA PRO A 86 -13.89 17.00 11.89
C PRO A 86 -14.73 18.28 11.69
N ARG A 87 -14.12 19.46 11.91
CA ARG A 87 -14.76 20.76 11.69
C ARG A 87 -14.64 21.23 10.23
N ASP A 88 -13.72 20.67 9.46
CA ASP A 88 -13.43 21.05 8.07
C ASP A 88 -14.33 20.25 7.10
N SER A 89 -15.64 20.39 7.22
CA SER A 89 -16.62 19.58 6.47
C SER A 89 -16.45 19.66 4.94
N ALA A 90 -16.08 20.83 4.41
CA ALA A 90 -15.81 21.02 2.98
C ALA A 90 -14.54 20.27 2.52
N ASP A 91 -13.48 20.30 3.33
CA ASP A 91 -12.24 19.58 3.03
C ASP A 91 -12.45 18.06 3.13
N ILE A 92 -13.25 17.60 4.10
CA ILE A 92 -13.65 16.18 4.18
C ILE A 92 -14.42 15.79 2.91
N ALA A 93 -15.41 16.57 2.50
CA ALA A 93 -16.16 16.27 1.28
C ALA A 93 -15.26 16.22 0.03
N ALA A 94 -14.29 17.14 -0.08
CA ALA A 94 -13.32 17.15 -1.17
C ALA A 94 -12.40 15.93 -1.16
N LEU A 95 -11.93 15.49 0.02
CA LEU A 95 -11.13 14.28 0.20
C LEU A 95 -11.89 13.03 -0.25
N LEU A 96 -13.14 12.89 0.19
CA LEU A 96 -13.96 11.73 -0.18
C LEU A 96 -14.27 11.71 -1.68
N ALA A 97 -14.62 12.88 -2.25
CA ALA A 97 -14.87 13.00 -3.68
C ALA A 97 -13.64 12.64 -4.53
N ALA A 98 -12.43 13.05 -4.10
CA ALA A 98 -11.19 12.69 -4.80
C ALA A 98 -10.92 11.19 -4.76
N ALA A 99 -11.17 10.53 -3.62
CA ALA A 99 -10.99 9.09 -3.50
C ALA A 99 -12.04 8.30 -4.32
N ASP A 100 -13.29 8.74 -4.37
CA ASP A 100 -14.38 8.04 -5.05
C ASP A 100 -14.23 8.00 -6.58
N VAL A 101 -13.47 8.92 -7.20
CA VAL A 101 -13.12 8.89 -8.63
C VAL A 101 -12.39 7.59 -9.03
N TYR A 102 -11.82 6.89 -8.05
CA TYR A 102 -11.11 5.64 -8.25
C TYR A 102 -11.98 4.40 -8.10
N LEU A 103 -13.23 4.51 -7.64
CA LEU A 103 -14.13 3.37 -7.45
C LEU A 103 -14.26 2.52 -8.71
N GLY A 104 -14.19 1.19 -8.54
CA GLY A 104 -14.28 0.23 -9.61
C GLY A 104 -13.02 0.09 -10.46
N ARG A 105 -12.00 0.95 -10.28
CA ARG A 105 -10.73 0.76 -10.99
C ARG A 105 -10.10 -0.58 -10.58
N PRO A 106 -9.57 -1.33 -11.56
CA PRO A 106 -8.98 -2.62 -11.28
C PRO A 106 -7.75 -2.44 -10.40
N TYR A 107 -7.60 -3.36 -9.46
CA TYR A 107 -6.36 -3.47 -8.73
C TYR A 107 -5.40 -4.30 -9.58
N PRO A 108 -4.15 -3.84 -9.77
CA PRO A 108 -3.16 -4.60 -10.50
C PRO A 108 -2.71 -5.85 -9.73
N MET A 109 -3.16 -7.04 -10.13
CA MET A 109 -2.70 -8.39 -9.69
C MET A 109 -1.84 -8.42 -8.39
N THR A 110 -2.49 -8.64 -7.25
CA THR A 110 -2.71 -7.56 -6.27
C THR A 110 -1.77 -7.44 -5.08
N SER A 111 -0.82 -8.34 -4.90
CA SER A 111 0.22 -8.09 -3.90
C SER A 111 1.63 -8.35 -4.44
N LEU A 112 1.73 -9.00 -5.60
CA LEU A 112 2.96 -9.08 -6.38
C LEU A 112 3.31 -7.76 -7.04
N LEU A 113 2.37 -7.02 -7.66
CA LEU A 113 2.73 -5.68 -8.14
C LEU A 113 3.21 -4.80 -6.98
N THR A 114 2.49 -4.80 -5.86
CA THR A 114 2.89 -4.02 -4.67
C THR A 114 4.28 -4.42 -4.21
N LEU A 115 4.59 -5.72 -4.11
CA LEU A 115 5.95 -6.19 -3.83
C LEU A 115 6.96 -5.65 -4.84
N GLY A 116 6.64 -5.65 -6.13
CA GLY A 116 7.51 -5.17 -7.20
C GLY A 116 7.78 -3.66 -7.12
N ILE A 117 6.74 -2.87 -6.89
CA ILE A 117 6.85 -1.42 -6.66
C ILE A 117 7.72 -1.17 -5.43
N VAL A 118 7.45 -1.87 -4.32
CA VAL A 118 8.20 -1.70 -3.07
C VAL A 118 9.68 -2.07 -3.29
N CYS A 119 9.98 -3.18 -3.97
CA CYS A 119 11.33 -3.57 -4.34
C CYS A 119 12.02 -2.51 -5.21
N ALA A 120 11.33 -1.99 -6.23
CA ALA A 120 11.85 -0.96 -7.13
C ALA A 120 12.12 0.36 -6.42
N VAL A 121 11.17 0.86 -5.61
CA VAL A 121 11.30 2.11 -4.83
C VAL A 121 12.43 2.00 -3.82
N ARG A 122 12.46 0.90 -3.06
CA ARG A 122 13.46 0.69 -2.00
C ARG A 122 14.82 0.27 -2.56
N ASN A 123 14.88 -0.20 -3.80
CA ASN A 123 16.07 -0.85 -4.35
C ASN A 123 16.58 -1.98 -3.42
N LYS A 124 15.64 -2.75 -2.87
CA LYS A 124 15.86 -3.80 -1.87
C LYS A 124 15.16 -5.06 -2.37
N ILE A 125 15.90 -6.16 -2.50
CA ILE A 125 15.36 -7.47 -2.89
C ILE A 125 15.80 -8.52 -1.86
N PRO A 126 14.96 -9.53 -1.57
CA PRO A 126 15.39 -10.73 -0.85
C PRO A 126 16.62 -11.37 -1.51
N GLY A 127 17.62 -11.76 -0.71
CA GLY A 127 18.82 -12.45 -1.20
C GLY A 127 18.67 -13.97 -1.32
N ASP A 128 17.50 -14.53 -1.02
CA ASP A 128 17.22 -15.96 -1.21
C ASP A 128 16.79 -16.21 -2.66
N GLU A 129 17.58 -17.01 -3.38
CA GLU A 129 17.35 -17.34 -4.79
C GLU A 129 15.97 -17.99 -5.03
N ARG A 130 15.40 -18.64 -4.02
CA ARG A 130 14.09 -19.27 -4.10
C ARG A 130 12.94 -18.27 -4.18
N LEU A 131 13.18 -17.01 -3.82
CA LEU A 131 12.19 -15.93 -3.93
C LEU A 131 12.26 -15.20 -5.28
N HIS A 132 13.24 -15.51 -6.13
CA HIS A 132 13.47 -14.79 -7.38
C HIS A 132 12.28 -14.87 -8.36
N GLU A 133 11.56 -15.99 -8.42
CA GLU A 133 10.40 -16.12 -9.32
C GLU A 133 9.25 -15.16 -8.93
N ALA A 134 8.94 -15.06 -7.64
CA ALA A 134 7.95 -14.13 -7.12
C ALA A 134 8.36 -12.68 -7.39
N LEU A 135 9.64 -12.35 -7.19
CA LEU A 135 10.19 -11.01 -7.46
C LEU A 135 10.18 -10.67 -8.95
N ARG A 136 10.45 -11.64 -9.82
CA ARG A 136 10.38 -11.46 -11.27
C ARG A 136 8.95 -11.14 -11.69
N MET A 137 7.97 -11.96 -11.28
CA MET A 137 6.55 -11.71 -11.56
C MET A 137 6.11 -10.34 -11.05
N ALA A 138 6.55 -9.97 -9.85
CA ALA A 138 6.28 -8.68 -9.24
C ALA A 138 6.84 -7.51 -10.07
N LEU A 139 8.10 -7.57 -10.51
CA LEU A 139 8.74 -6.52 -11.31
C LEU A 139 8.22 -6.48 -12.76
N ASP A 140 7.91 -7.62 -13.37
CA ASP A 140 7.24 -7.67 -14.68
C ASP A 140 5.93 -6.89 -14.67
N LEU A 141 5.15 -7.02 -13.59
CA LEU A 141 3.91 -6.25 -13.42
C LEU A 141 4.19 -4.75 -13.33
N VAL A 142 5.31 -4.32 -12.73
CA VAL A 142 5.71 -2.91 -12.68
C VAL A 142 6.13 -2.40 -14.06
N VAL A 143 6.87 -3.20 -14.82
CA VAL A 143 7.26 -2.84 -16.18
C VAL A 143 6.03 -2.71 -17.10
N GLN A 144 5.01 -3.55 -16.85
CA GLN A 144 3.72 -3.51 -17.54
C GLN A 144 2.71 -2.56 -16.87
N ASP A 145 3.14 -1.64 -15.99
CA ASP A 145 2.24 -0.79 -15.18
C ASP A 145 1.19 -0.10 -16.07
N ASP A 146 -0.05 -0.52 -15.85
CA ASP A 146 -1.23 0.04 -16.50
C ASP A 146 -1.68 1.24 -15.66
N PRO A 147 -1.63 2.46 -16.20
CA PRO A 147 -1.92 3.67 -15.44
C PRO A 147 -3.39 3.75 -14.96
N SER A 148 -4.28 2.90 -15.49
CA SER A 148 -5.66 2.79 -15.01
C SER A 148 -5.79 2.04 -13.68
N ARG A 149 -4.73 1.37 -13.23
CA ARG A 149 -4.70 0.52 -12.03
C ARG A 149 -4.12 1.27 -10.84
N VAL A 150 -4.66 1.02 -9.65
CA VAL A 150 -4.27 1.74 -8.42
C VAL A 150 -4.01 0.76 -7.27
N VAL A 151 -2.90 0.95 -6.55
CA VAL A 151 -2.55 0.17 -5.35
C VAL A 151 -3.04 0.84 -4.07
N CYS A 152 -3.02 0.12 -2.95
CA CYS A 152 -3.67 0.55 -1.70
C CYS A 152 -3.11 1.86 -1.10
N SER A 153 -1.79 2.01 -1.00
CA SER A 153 -1.14 3.24 -0.50
C SER A 153 -1.25 4.41 -1.48
N GLU A 154 -1.18 4.13 -2.78
CA GLU A 154 -1.41 5.11 -3.84
C GLU A 154 -2.82 5.70 -3.74
N LEU A 155 -3.86 4.86 -3.61
CA LEU A 155 -5.25 5.31 -3.49
C LEU A 155 -5.42 6.30 -2.34
N VAL A 156 -4.90 5.93 -1.15
CA VAL A 156 -4.98 6.80 0.03
C VAL A 156 -4.27 8.12 -0.25
N TYR A 157 -3.03 8.07 -0.76
CA TYR A 157 -2.27 9.29 -1.03
C TYR A 157 -2.95 10.19 -2.06
N ARG A 158 -3.47 9.63 -3.14
CA ARG A 158 -4.20 10.37 -4.19
C ARG A 158 -5.44 11.05 -3.64
N GLY A 159 -6.21 10.38 -2.77
CA GLY A 159 -7.35 11.00 -2.10
C GLY A 159 -6.96 12.32 -1.42
N TYR A 160 -5.85 12.32 -0.67
CA TYR A 160 -5.33 13.52 -0.01
C TYR A 160 -4.70 14.54 -0.94
N ALA A 161 -3.91 14.09 -1.93
CA ALA A 161 -3.15 14.97 -2.82
C ALA A 161 -4.03 15.65 -3.88
N GLU A 162 -5.09 14.97 -4.33
CA GLU A 162 -5.97 15.40 -5.43
C GLU A 162 -7.26 16.06 -4.94
N ALA A 163 -7.49 16.11 -3.62
CA ALA A 163 -8.60 16.83 -3.02
C ALA A 163 -8.62 18.30 -3.45
N VAL A 164 -9.76 18.76 -3.97
CA VAL A 164 -9.94 20.14 -4.43
C VAL A 164 -10.18 21.05 -3.23
N THR A 165 -9.11 21.60 -2.68
CA THR A 165 -9.13 22.43 -1.47
C THR A 165 -8.78 23.90 -1.73
N LYS A 166 -9.01 24.75 -0.72
CA LYS A 166 -8.57 26.15 -0.70
C LYS A 166 -7.80 26.44 0.59
N PRO A 167 -6.47 26.67 0.54
CA PRO A 167 -5.62 26.70 -0.65
C PRO A 167 -5.49 25.33 -1.35
N PRO A 168 -5.08 25.28 -2.63
CA PRO A 168 -4.87 24.02 -3.33
C PRO A 168 -3.91 23.09 -2.58
N GLN A 169 -4.18 21.79 -2.60
CA GLN A 169 -3.33 20.75 -2.00
C GLN A 169 -3.15 20.90 -0.47
N ALA A 170 -4.05 21.59 0.22
CA ALA A 170 -3.99 21.82 1.65
C ALA A 170 -4.06 20.53 2.49
N LEU A 171 -4.55 19.44 1.91
CA LEU A 171 -4.63 18.13 2.56
C LEU A 171 -3.49 17.19 2.17
N ARG A 172 -2.62 17.58 1.23
CA ARG A 172 -1.56 16.70 0.72
C ARG A 172 -0.68 16.23 1.87
N LEU A 173 -0.58 14.91 2.04
CA LEU A 173 0.25 14.32 3.09
C LEU A 173 1.73 14.58 2.80
N PRO A 174 2.52 15.06 3.79
CA PRO A 174 3.96 15.12 3.66
C PRO A 174 4.54 13.71 3.60
N ILE A 175 5.24 13.37 2.52
CA ILE A 175 5.90 12.07 2.36
C ILE A 175 7.40 12.25 2.54
N THR A 176 8.00 11.39 3.36
CA THR A 176 9.46 11.34 3.53
C THR A 176 9.91 9.90 3.36
N HIS A 177 10.63 9.63 2.27
CA HIS A 177 11.21 8.31 2.05
C HIS A 177 12.29 8.05 3.10
N ARG A 178 12.03 7.07 3.96
CA ARG A 178 12.95 6.69 5.03
C ARG A 178 14.21 6.03 4.45
N ALA A 179 15.35 6.16 5.11
CA ALA A 179 16.54 5.41 4.75
C ALA A 179 16.31 3.89 4.83
N LEU A 180 17.01 3.11 4.00
CA LEU A 180 16.97 1.64 4.03
C LEU A 180 17.33 1.10 5.41
N GLN A 181 16.58 0.11 5.88
CA GLN A 181 16.85 -0.59 7.13
C GLN A 181 17.49 -1.96 6.85
N ALA A 182 18.48 -2.33 7.65
CA ALA A 182 19.15 -3.62 7.59
C ALA A 182 18.37 -4.72 8.37
N THR A 183 17.05 -4.73 8.26
CA THR A 183 16.19 -5.73 8.91
C THR A 183 16.43 -7.11 8.28
N PRO A 184 16.66 -8.18 9.05
CA PRO A 184 16.77 -9.53 8.51
C PRO A 184 15.50 -9.94 7.76
N LEU A 185 15.66 -10.73 6.69
CA LEU A 185 14.52 -11.30 5.95
C LEU A 185 13.67 -12.16 6.92
N PRO A 186 12.35 -11.96 6.99
CA PRO A 186 11.49 -12.81 7.80
C PRO A 186 11.51 -14.25 7.28
N LYS A 187 11.18 -15.21 8.14
CA LYS A 187 10.94 -16.58 7.69
C LYS A 187 9.71 -16.60 6.78
N ILE A 188 9.92 -17.00 5.53
CA ILE A 188 8.87 -17.13 4.52
C ILE A 188 8.58 -18.61 4.24
N ASP A 189 7.31 -18.99 4.28
CA ASP A 189 6.86 -20.26 3.74
C ASP A 189 6.65 -20.12 2.22
N LEU A 190 7.56 -20.71 1.45
CA LEU A 190 7.59 -20.56 0.00
C LEU A 190 6.39 -21.24 -0.69
N ILE A 191 5.87 -22.33 -0.12
CA ILE A 191 4.73 -23.04 -0.69
C ILE A 191 3.48 -22.20 -0.45
N ALA A 192 3.29 -21.72 0.77
CA ALA A 192 2.17 -20.83 1.10
C ALA A 192 2.24 -19.53 0.26
N LEU A 193 3.42 -18.94 0.10
CA LEU A 193 3.62 -17.76 -0.76
C LEU A 193 3.23 -18.05 -2.22
N ALA A 194 3.68 -19.17 -2.79
CA ALA A 194 3.36 -19.53 -4.17
C ALA A 194 1.86 -19.75 -4.36
N MET A 195 1.20 -20.39 -3.39
CA MET A 195 -0.26 -20.56 -3.39
C MET A 195 -1.00 -19.23 -3.29
N GLU A 196 -0.60 -18.33 -2.38
CA GLU A 196 -1.15 -16.97 -2.26
C GLU A 196 -1.03 -16.21 -3.59
N CYS A 197 0.15 -16.25 -4.22
CA CYS A 197 0.41 -15.59 -5.50
C CYS A 197 -0.46 -16.18 -6.62
N LEU A 198 -0.62 -17.50 -6.67
CA LEU A 198 -1.45 -18.17 -7.66
C LEU A 198 -2.93 -17.84 -7.48
N GLU A 199 -3.43 -17.84 -6.25
CA GLU A 199 -4.82 -17.46 -5.94
C GLU A 199 -5.11 -16.02 -6.33
N ASP A 200 -4.24 -15.08 -5.96
CA ASP A 200 -4.35 -13.68 -6.37
C ASP A 200 -4.30 -13.55 -7.90
N TYR A 201 -3.43 -14.36 -8.56
CA TYR A 201 -3.33 -14.39 -10.01
C TYR A 201 -4.61 -14.86 -10.69
N GLN A 202 -5.20 -15.94 -10.20
CA GLN A 202 -6.43 -16.50 -10.76
C GLN A 202 -7.62 -15.58 -10.54
N ARG A 203 -7.72 -14.96 -9.34
CA ARG A 203 -8.82 -14.03 -9.01
C ARG A 203 -8.85 -12.83 -9.93
N ALA A 204 -7.69 -12.27 -10.26
CA ALA A 204 -7.64 -11.04 -11.04
C ALA A 204 -7.44 -11.29 -12.56
N ASN A 205 -7.16 -12.53 -13.00
CA ASN A 205 -7.21 -12.95 -14.41
C ASN A 205 -8.13 -14.17 -14.64
N PRO A 206 -9.46 -14.03 -14.48
CA PRO A 206 -10.40 -15.15 -14.64
C PRO A 206 -10.46 -15.74 -16.06
N LYS A 207 -9.92 -15.03 -17.07
CA LYS A 207 -9.86 -15.47 -18.47
C LYS A 207 -8.54 -16.15 -18.87
N GLY A 208 -7.62 -16.40 -17.92
CA GLY A 208 -6.43 -17.22 -18.14
C GLY A 208 -5.40 -16.60 -19.09
N MET A 209 -4.64 -15.61 -18.63
CA MET A 209 -3.34 -15.30 -19.25
C MET A 209 -2.31 -16.32 -18.75
N VAL A 210 -1.34 -16.65 -19.59
CA VAL A 210 -0.25 -17.57 -19.24
C VAL A 210 0.87 -16.76 -18.60
N LEU A 211 1.20 -17.04 -17.33
CA LEU A 211 2.45 -16.58 -16.73
C LEU A 211 3.61 -17.23 -17.48
N ARG A 212 4.55 -16.44 -18.00
CA ARG A 212 5.82 -16.99 -18.52
C ARG A 212 6.58 -17.63 -17.36
N ALA A 213 6.77 -18.94 -17.42
CA ALA A 213 7.62 -19.68 -16.50
C ALA A 213 9.07 -19.66 -17.00
N GLY A 214 10.01 -19.44 -16.07
CA GLY A 214 11.45 -19.60 -16.28
C GLY A 214 12.16 -18.36 -16.85
N SER A 215 13.12 -17.84 -16.07
CA SER A 215 14.32 -17.18 -16.60
C SER A 215 15.46 -17.21 -15.58
N ALA A 216 16.68 -16.93 -16.04
CA ALA A 216 17.90 -17.05 -15.24
C ALA A 216 18.00 -15.94 -14.16
N PRO A 217 18.57 -16.22 -12.96
CA PRO A 217 18.76 -15.25 -11.88
C PRO A 217 19.44 -13.93 -12.29
N GLU A 218 20.24 -13.98 -13.36
CA GLU A 218 21.03 -12.86 -13.90
C GLU A 218 20.18 -11.71 -14.47
N GLU A 219 18.90 -11.94 -14.75
CA GLU A 219 17.99 -10.93 -15.32
C GLU A 219 17.37 -9.98 -14.28
N LEU A 220 17.37 -10.36 -13.00
CA LEU A 220 16.65 -9.63 -11.94
C LEU A 220 17.16 -8.19 -11.72
N PRO A 221 18.48 -7.91 -11.71
CA PRO A 221 18.99 -6.55 -11.61
C PRO A 221 18.56 -5.66 -12.79
N ALA A 222 18.53 -6.21 -14.01
CA ALA A 222 18.11 -5.48 -15.20
C ALA A 222 16.61 -5.16 -15.17
N LEU A 223 15.79 -6.13 -14.75
CA LEU A 223 14.34 -5.96 -14.58
C LEU A 223 14.02 -4.92 -13.49
N LEU A 224 14.77 -4.92 -12.39
CA LEU A 224 14.67 -3.92 -11.34
C LEU A 224 15.01 -2.52 -11.85
N ALA A 225 16.08 -2.37 -12.65
CA ALA A 225 16.46 -1.10 -13.27
C ALA A 225 15.39 -0.60 -14.25
N GLN A 226 14.78 -1.51 -15.02
CA GLN A 226 13.67 -1.19 -15.93
C GLN A 226 12.44 -0.73 -15.15
N ALA A 227 12.01 -1.47 -14.12
CA ALA A 227 10.89 -1.10 -13.26
C ALA A 227 11.09 0.28 -12.62
N ARG A 228 12.30 0.59 -12.15
CA ARG A 228 12.66 1.92 -11.62
C ARG A 228 12.55 3.02 -12.68
N THR A 229 12.90 2.72 -13.93
CA THR A 229 12.74 3.66 -15.05
C THR A 229 11.26 3.89 -15.34
N THR A 230 10.45 2.83 -15.42
CA THR A 230 8.99 2.92 -15.62
C THR A 230 8.31 3.76 -14.55
N LEU A 231 8.74 3.62 -13.29
CA LEU A 231 8.22 4.41 -12.17
C LEU A 231 8.79 5.85 -12.09
N GLY A 232 9.71 6.23 -12.97
CA GLY A 232 10.35 7.56 -12.98
C GLY A 232 11.39 7.78 -11.87
N ILE A 233 11.92 6.71 -11.28
CA ILE A 233 12.85 6.74 -10.12
C ILE A 233 14.32 6.80 -10.58
N GLY A 234 14.61 6.50 -11.86
CA GLY A 234 15.96 6.34 -12.41
C GLY A 234 16.94 7.53 -12.27
N GLY A 235 16.46 8.70 -11.86
CA GLY A 235 17.29 9.90 -11.61
C GLY A 235 17.40 10.34 -10.15
N LEU A 236 16.73 9.68 -9.19
CA LEU A 236 16.78 10.07 -7.77
C LEU A 236 18.04 9.54 -7.09
N GLN A 237 19.17 10.18 -7.35
CA GLN A 237 20.28 10.18 -6.40
C GLN A 237 19.98 11.16 -5.27
N THR A 238 20.03 10.64 -4.04
CA THR A 238 20.37 11.33 -2.79
C THR A 238 19.62 12.64 -2.44
N SER A 239 18.78 12.53 -1.42
CA SER A 239 18.64 13.52 -0.33
C SER A 239 18.71 15.00 -0.74
N GLY A 240 17.55 15.57 -1.05
CA GLY A 240 17.31 17.01 -0.97
C GLY A 240 15.97 17.24 -0.30
N ALA A 241 15.94 18.07 0.75
CA ALA A 241 14.73 18.60 1.37
C ALA A 241 14.08 19.64 0.44
N GLY A 242 13.75 19.23 -0.78
CA GLY A 242 12.96 19.99 -1.73
C GLY A 242 11.51 19.55 -1.67
N ASP A 243 10.60 20.50 -1.92
CA ASP A 243 9.15 20.31 -1.96
C ASP A 243 8.73 19.52 -3.22
N HIS A 244 9.34 18.35 -3.42
CA HIS A 244 9.07 17.47 -4.57
C HIS A 244 7.74 16.77 -4.33
N VAL A 245 6.79 16.97 -5.25
CA VAL A 245 5.54 16.22 -5.26
C VAL A 245 5.85 14.75 -5.57
N PRO A 246 5.68 13.81 -4.63
CA PRO A 246 6.02 12.42 -4.90
C PRO A 246 5.12 11.87 -6.01
N ASN A 247 5.67 10.99 -6.85
CA ASN A 247 4.85 10.22 -7.77
C ASN A 247 3.91 9.33 -6.93
N PRO A 248 2.56 9.46 -7.02
CA PRO A 248 1.66 8.67 -6.20
C PRO A 248 1.87 7.15 -6.32
N LYS A 249 2.31 6.69 -7.49
CA LYS A 249 2.64 5.28 -7.77
C LYS A 249 3.80 4.74 -6.93
N THR A 250 4.64 5.62 -6.40
CA THR A 250 5.80 5.25 -5.58
C THR A 250 5.55 5.40 -4.08
N VAL A 251 4.34 5.81 -3.67
CA VAL A 251 3.99 5.95 -2.26
C VAL A 251 3.75 4.58 -1.63
N LEU A 252 4.50 4.28 -0.57
CA LEU A 252 4.49 3.01 0.14
C LEU A 252 3.71 3.11 1.48
N PRO A 253 3.31 1.98 2.09
CA PRO A 253 2.78 1.99 3.46
C PRO A 253 3.69 2.68 4.49
N ALA A 254 5.02 2.55 4.35
CA ALA A 254 6.00 3.23 5.19
C ALA A 254 5.86 4.77 5.11
N ASP A 255 5.61 5.30 3.92
CA ASP A 255 5.49 6.74 3.71
C ASP A 255 4.27 7.31 4.44
N LEU A 256 3.18 6.54 4.53
CA LEU A 256 1.99 6.88 5.32
C LEU A 256 2.25 6.68 6.83
N GLU A 257 2.87 5.57 7.22
CA GLU A 257 3.23 5.28 8.61
C GLU A 257 4.07 6.39 9.26
N PHE A 258 5.03 6.93 8.52
CA PHE A 258 5.98 7.94 9.00
C PHE A 258 5.66 9.36 8.52
N SER A 259 4.52 9.58 7.85
CA SER A 259 4.10 10.92 7.45
C SER A 259 3.89 11.82 8.67
N SER A 260 4.51 13.00 8.68
CA SER A 260 4.28 14.00 9.73
C SER A 260 2.86 14.60 9.69
N GLY A 261 2.11 14.37 8.61
CA GLY A 261 0.70 14.75 8.47
C GLY A 261 -0.27 13.76 9.11
N LEU A 262 0.21 12.60 9.58
CA LEU A 262 -0.59 11.55 10.19
C LEU A 262 -0.14 11.29 11.63
N ARG A 263 -1.10 11.05 12.53
CA ARG A 263 -0.82 10.70 13.94
C ARG A 263 -1.46 9.36 14.27
N LYS A 264 -0.64 8.39 14.70
CA LYS A 264 -1.14 7.11 15.21
C LYS A 264 -2.01 7.33 16.44
N LEU A 265 -3.26 6.87 16.39
CA LEU A 265 -4.21 6.99 17.48
C LEU A 265 -4.29 5.72 18.35
N GLY A 266 -4.10 4.56 17.73
CA GLY A 266 -4.29 3.27 18.40
C GLY A 266 -4.56 2.15 17.41
N ARG A 267 -5.09 1.04 17.94
CA ARG A 267 -5.35 -0.21 17.23
C ARG A 267 -6.82 -0.57 17.30
N LEU A 268 -7.40 -1.02 16.19
CA LEU A 268 -8.74 -1.61 16.20
C LEU A 268 -8.70 -3.03 16.80
N PRO A 269 -9.66 -3.40 17.66
CA PRO A 269 -9.78 -4.76 18.15
C PRO A 269 -10.27 -5.64 17.00
N LEU A 270 -9.47 -6.64 16.65
CA LEU A 270 -9.92 -7.73 15.80
C LEU A 270 -10.70 -8.72 16.68
N LYS A 271 -11.95 -8.98 16.33
CA LYS A 271 -12.87 -9.83 17.08
C LYS A 271 -13.26 -11.03 16.22
N ALA A 272 -13.12 -12.23 16.76
CA ALA A 272 -13.63 -13.45 16.13
C ALA A 272 -15.16 -13.48 16.15
#